data_AF-A0A952U8Q0-F1
#
_entry.id   AF-A0A952U8Q0-F1
#
_cell.length_a   1.000
_cell.length_b   1.000
_cell.length_c   1.000
_cell.angle_alpha   90.00
_cell.angle_beta   90.00
_cell.angle_gamma   90.00
#
_symmetry.space_group_name_H-M   'P 1'
#
loop_
_entity.id
_entity.type
_entity.pdbx_description
1 polymer ?
#
loop_
_entity_poly.entity_id
_entity_poly.type
_entity_poly.pdbx_seq_one_letter_code
_entity_poly.pdbx_strand_id
1 'polypeptide(L)'
;MQAIYEHSWRLHIKTGTILEEDLYGDYRVIGVEITQQVTRVEYKYRLFFYPIKERYPILAINLEKNAFVDKFGGGAYFLGIHDASAHYNMGIALEGKAEIDYDEFREAAWPLATARLKLDD
;
A
#
# COMPACT_ATOMS: atom_id res chain seq x y z
N MET A 1 9.69 -13.04 -5.71
CA MET A 1 9.04 -12.80 -4.39
C MET A 1 8.02 -13.87 -4.03
N GLN A 2 7.72 -14.05 -2.73
CA GLN A 2 6.63 -14.91 -2.24
C GLN A 2 5.36 -14.11 -1.94
N ALA A 3 4.24 -14.80 -1.70
CA ALA A 3 2.96 -14.18 -1.35
C ALA A 3 2.99 -13.52 0.04
N ILE A 4 2.31 -12.38 0.19
CA ILE A 4 2.07 -11.73 1.49
C ILE A 4 1.17 -12.63 2.33
N TYR A 5 1.70 -13.12 3.45
CA TYR A 5 1.00 -14.05 4.34
C TYR A 5 -0.07 -13.37 5.22
N GLU A 6 0.17 -12.12 5.59
CA GLU A 6 -0.74 -11.30 6.39
C GLU A 6 -2.10 -11.18 5.69
N HIS A 7 -3.21 -11.45 6.38
CA HIS A 7 -4.52 -11.63 5.72
C HIS A 7 -5.36 -10.35 5.56
N SER A 8 -4.96 -9.20 6.11
CA SER A 8 -5.74 -7.96 6.03
C SER A 8 -5.94 -7.50 4.60
N TRP A 9 -4.99 -7.76 3.68
CA TRP A 9 -5.16 -7.39 2.26
C TRP A 9 -6.45 -7.94 1.68
N ARG A 10 -6.84 -9.17 2.05
CA ARG A 10 -8.05 -9.81 1.52
C ARG A 10 -9.31 -9.12 2.02
N LEU A 11 -9.30 -8.73 3.29
CA LEU A 11 -10.44 -8.04 3.88
C LEU A 11 -10.55 -6.61 3.34
N HIS A 12 -9.43 -5.90 3.27
CA HIS A 12 -9.33 -4.57 2.66
C HIS A 12 -9.80 -4.53 1.21
N ILE A 13 -9.44 -5.50 0.37
CA ILE A 13 -9.96 -5.58 -1.00
C ILE A 13 -11.45 -5.89 -1.02
N LYS A 14 -11.94 -6.72 -0.08
CA LYS A 14 -13.35 -7.11 -0.02
C LYS A 14 -14.26 -5.96 0.44
N THR A 15 -13.79 -5.12 1.35
CA THR A 15 -14.62 -4.10 2.00
C THR A 15 -14.30 -2.67 1.55
N GLY A 16 -13.09 -2.45 1.02
CA GLY A 16 -12.63 -1.17 0.51
C GLY A 16 -13.21 -0.81 -0.85
N THR A 17 -12.94 0.42 -1.28
CA THR A 17 -13.32 0.92 -2.61
C THR A 17 -12.17 0.69 -3.57
N ILE A 18 -12.39 -0.08 -4.64
CA ILE A 18 -11.38 -0.26 -5.68
C ILE A 18 -11.29 1.03 -6.49
N LEU A 19 -10.08 1.61 -6.52
CA LEU A 19 -9.77 2.85 -7.22
C LEU A 19 -8.96 2.61 -8.51
N GLU A 20 -8.22 1.50 -8.57
CA GLU A 20 -7.39 1.14 -9.72
C GLU A 20 -7.40 -0.37 -9.94
N GLU A 21 -7.59 -0.77 -11.20
CA GLU A 21 -7.30 -2.11 -11.69
C GLU A 21 -6.51 -1.96 -12.99
N ASP A 22 -5.22 -2.31 -12.95
CA ASP A 22 -4.30 -2.11 -14.09
C ASP A 22 -3.30 -3.27 -14.24
N LEU A 23 -2.42 -3.18 -15.22
CA LEU A 23 -1.32 -4.10 -15.48
C LEU A 23 0.03 -3.38 -15.40
N TYR A 24 1.02 -4.06 -14.84
CA TYR A 24 2.42 -3.65 -14.83
C TYR A 24 3.29 -4.86 -15.17
N GLY A 25 3.75 -4.97 -16.42
CA GLY A 25 4.47 -6.15 -16.88
C GLY A 25 3.67 -7.44 -16.66
N ASP A 26 4.23 -8.39 -15.93
CA ASP A 26 3.59 -9.66 -15.59
C ASP A 26 2.74 -9.60 -14.30
N TYR A 27 2.39 -8.37 -13.86
CA TYR A 27 1.64 -8.13 -12.64
C TYR A 27 0.31 -7.45 -12.93
N ARG A 28 -0.74 -7.89 -12.22
CA ARG A 28 -2.00 -7.16 -12.06
C ARG A 28 -1.91 -6.29 -10.83
N VAL A 29 -2.32 -5.04 -10.97
CA VAL A 29 -2.24 -4.01 -9.94
C VAL A 29 -3.65 -3.68 -9.46
N ILE A 30 -3.84 -3.62 -8.15
CA ILE A 30 -5.11 -3.24 -7.54
C ILE A 30 -4.87 -2.14 -6.52
N GLY A 31 -5.42 -0.96 -6.79
CA GLY A 31 -5.48 0.15 -5.86
C GLY A 31 -6.79 0.17 -5.08
N VAL A 32 -6.71 0.33 -3.77
CA VAL A 32 -7.89 0.32 -2.89
C VAL A 32 -7.81 1.43 -1.84
N GLU A 33 -8.94 2.09 -1.63
CA GLU A 33 -9.21 2.91 -0.44
C GLU A 33 -9.77 2.06 0.68
N ILE A 34 -9.17 2.21 1.86
CA ILE A 34 -9.53 1.41 3.02
C ILE A 34 -10.67 2.10 3.78
N THR A 35 -11.85 1.50 3.68
CA THR A 35 -13.07 1.95 4.38
C THR A 35 -13.25 1.29 5.74
N GLN A 36 -12.54 0.17 5.99
CA GLN A 36 -12.61 -0.60 7.24
C GLN A 36 -11.22 -0.98 7.72
N GLN A 37 -10.80 -0.41 8.85
CA GLN A 37 -9.54 -0.75 9.50
C GLN A 37 -9.68 -2.06 10.27
N VAL A 38 -8.77 -3.00 10.01
CA VAL A 38 -8.74 -4.31 10.71
C VAL A 38 -7.38 -4.65 11.31
N THR A 39 -6.45 -3.69 11.26
CA THR A 39 -5.12 -3.82 11.88
C THR A 39 -4.87 -2.64 12.82
N ARG A 40 -3.79 -2.71 13.60
CA ARG A 40 -3.35 -1.60 14.45
C ARG A 40 -2.74 -0.45 13.65
N VAL A 41 -2.23 -0.74 12.45
CA VAL A 41 -1.78 0.27 11.50
C VAL A 41 -2.99 0.72 10.70
N GLU A 42 -3.24 2.02 10.71
CA GLU A 42 -4.31 2.59 9.90
C GLU A 42 -3.79 2.82 8.48
N TYR A 43 -4.48 2.27 7.51
CA TYR A 43 -4.16 2.45 6.10
C TYR A 43 -5.21 3.35 5.46
N LYS A 44 -4.82 4.36 4.68
CA LYS A 44 -5.79 5.11 3.85
C LYS A 44 -5.92 4.47 2.47
N TYR A 45 -4.79 4.26 1.81
CA TYR A 45 -4.71 3.61 0.50
C TYR A 45 -3.74 2.44 0.54
N ARG A 46 -3.99 1.43 -0.30
CA ARG A 46 -3.07 0.33 -0.55
C ARG A 46 -3.04 0.00 -2.03
N LEU A 47 -1.85 -0.23 -2.56
CA LEU A 47 -1.58 -0.62 -3.94
C LEU A 47 -0.96 -2.01 -3.94
N PHE A 48 -1.70 -3.00 -4.44
CA PHE A 48 -1.32 -4.41 -4.43
C PHE A 48 -0.85 -4.89 -5.80
N PHE A 49 0.21 -5.69 -5.82
CA PHE A 49 0.74 -6.31 -7.03
C PHE A 49 0.62 -7.83 -6.95
N TYR A 50 -0.07 -8.40 -7.94
CA TYR A 50 -0.33 -9.82 -8.10
C TYR A 50 0.38 -10.32 -9.35
N PRO A 51 1.19 -11.39 -9.31
CA PRO A 51 1.56 -12.07 -10.55
C PRO A 51 0.30 -12.47 -11.31
N ILE A 52 0.24 -12.29 -12.63
CA ILE A 52 -0.99 -12.48 -13.45
C ILE A 52 -1.65 -13.85 -13.22
N LYS A 53 -0.86 -14.89 -12.94
CA LYS A 53 -1.33 -16.26 -12.75
C LYS A 53 -1.66 -16.61 -11.30
N GLU A 54 -1.43 -15.69 -10.37
CA GLU A 54 -1.50 -15.93 -8.93
C GLU A 54 -2.69 -15.22 -8.29
N ARG A 55 -3.19 -15.80 -7.19
CA ARG A 55 -4.33 -15.26 -6.43
C ARG A 55 -3.93 -14.35 -5.27
N TYR A 56 -2.65 -14.33 -4.92
CA TYR A 56 -2.13 -13.67 -3.75
C TYR A 56 -1.20 -12.52 -4.17
N PRO A 57 -1.29 -11.35 -3.51
CA PRO A 57 -0.35 -10.28 -3.79
C PRO A 57 1.03 -10.68 -3.25
N ILE A 58 2.07 -10.30 -3.97
CA ILE A 58 3.47 -10.49 -3.53
C ILE A 58 4.06 -9.21 -2.95
N LEU A 59 3.45 -8.07 -3.25
CA LEU A 59 3.89 -6.75 -2.87
C LEU A 59 2.68 -5.85 -2.62
N ALA A 60 2.77 -5.03 -1.58
CA ALA A 60 1.85 -3.94 -1.31
C ALA A 60 2.63 -2.68 -0.97
N ILE A 61 2.25 -1.56 -1.58
CA ILE A 61 2.65 -0.23 -1.11
C ILE A 61 1.45 0.36 -0.38
N ASN A 62 1.66 0.89 0.81
CA ASN A 62 0.57 1.36 1.66
C ASN A 62 0.79 2.83 2.04
N LEU A 63 -0.31 3.57 2.13
CA LEU A 63 -0.35 4.88 2.77
C LEU A 63 -0.80 4.69 4.23
N GLU A 64 0.15 4.83 5.15
CA GLU A 64 -0.02 4.49 6.57
C GLU A 64 -0.14 5.74 7.41
N LYS A 65 -1.17 5.80 8.26
CA LYS A 65 -1.35 6.90 9.20
C LYS A 65 -0.63 6.59 10.50
N ASN A 66 0.19 7.52 10.96
CA ASN A 66 0.83 7.41 12.27
C ASN A 66 -0.01 8.08 13.36
N ALA A 67 -0.68 7.27 14.18
CA ALA A 67 -1.49 7.74 15.29
C ALA A 67 -0.70 8.51 16.38
N PHE A 68 0.63 8.38 16.45
CA PHE A 68 1.44 9.15 17.40
C PHE A 68 1.66 10.59 16.96
N VAL A 69 1.77 10.86 15.65
CA VAL A 69 1.99 12.23 15.13
C VAL A 69 0.68 13.02 15.09
N ASP A 70 -0.44 12.32 14.90
CA ASP A 70 -1.79 12.92 14.88
C ASP A 70 -2.16 13.61 16.22
N LYS A 71 -1.63 13.11 17.35
CA LYS A 71 -1.84 13.72 18.69
C LYS A 71 -1.28 15.13 18.83
N PHE A 72 -0.38 15.55 17.93
CA PHE A 72 0.20 16.90 17.92
C PHE A 72 -0.28 17.74 16.73
N GLY A 73 -1.37 17.34 16.07
CA GLY A 73 -2.02 18.12 15.01
C GLY A 73 -1.36 18.02 13.63
N GLY A 74 -0.35 17.15 13.48
CA GLY A 74 0.25 16.82 12.20
C GLY A 74 -0.18 15.42 11.78
N GLY A 75 -1.36 15.28 11.16
CA GLY A 75 -1.75 14.03 10.52
C GLY A 75 -0.69 13.67 9.49
N ALA A 76 0.18 12.71 9.81
CA ALA A 76 1.31 12.36 8.95
C ALA A 76 1.05 10.98 8.34
N TYR A 77 0.98 10.97 7.01
CA TYR A 77 0.96 9.75 6.23
C TYR A 77 2.38 9.35 5.83
N PHE A 78 2.65 8.06 5.88
CA PHE A 78 3.94 7.49 5.50
C PHE A 78 3.74 6.39 4.47
N LEU A 79 4.72 6.24 3.57
CA LEU A 79 4.76 5.11 2.66
C LEU A 79 5.38 3.89 3.33
N GLY A 80 4.63 2.79 3.34
CA GLY A 80 5.09 1.47 3.77
C GLY A 80 5.17 0.50 2.59
N ILE A 81 6.27 -0.24 2.47
CA ILE A 81 6.42 -1.35 1.54
C ILE A 81 6.23 -2.65 2.33
N HIS A 82 5.36 -3.52 1.85
CA HIS A 82 5.10 -4.80 2.46
C HIS A 82 5.25 -5.91 1.42
N ASP A 83 6.12 -6.87 1.71
CA ASP A 83 6.28 -8.10 0.95
C ASP A 83 6.26 -9.32 1.88
N ALA A 84 6.47 -10.52 1.35
CA ALA A 84 6.47 -11.74 2.18
C ALA A 84 7.54 -11.77 3.28
N SER A 85 8.62 -11.01 3.14
CA SER A 85 9.77 -11.05 4.05
C SER A 85 9.66 -10.03 5.17
N ALA A 86 9.12 -8.84 4.89
CA ALA A 86 9.06 -7.78 5.88
C ALA A 86 8.11 -6.63 5.49
N HIS A 87 7.87 -5.79 6.48
CA HIS A 87 7.27 -4.48 6.34
C HIS A 87 8.39 -3.43 6.51
N TYR A 88 8.62 -2.61 5.48
CA TYR A 88 9.58 -1.53 5.47
C TYR A 88 8.85 -0.18 5.48
N ASN A 89 8.98 0.58 6.56
CA ASN A 89 8.57 1.99 6.56
C ASN A 89 9.64 2.79 5.81
N MET A 90 9.24 3.46 4.73
CA MET A 90 10.19 4.20 3.89
C MET A 90 10.61 5.53 4.51
N GLY A 91 10.00 5.96 5.62
CA GLY A 91 10.22 7.26 6.24
C GLY A 91 9.79 8.43 5.35
N ILE A 92 9.19 8.16 4.19
CA ILE A 92 8.67 9.16 3.28
C ILE A 92 7.35 9.62 3.85
N ALA A 93 7.41 10.73 4.61
CA ALA A 93 6.23 11.48 4.94
C ALA A 93 5.72 12.14 3.65
N LEU A 94 4.55 11.72 3.17
CA LEU A 94 3.81 12.57 2.24
C LEU A 94 3.33 13.73 3.10
N GLU A 95 3.83 14.93 2.77
CA GLU A 95 3.93 16.14 3.61
C GLU A 95 2.75 16.39 4.55
N GLY A 96 2.94 17.25 5.57
CA GLY A 96 2.00 17.61 6.66
C GLY A 96 0.64 18.23 6.26
N LYS A 97 0.04 17.72 5.21
CA LYS A 97 -1.35 17.81 4.82
C LYS A 97 -2.14 16.80 5.63
N ALA A 98 -3.30 17.24 6.14
CA ALA A 98 -4.24 16.35 6.81
C ALA A 98 -4.83 15.31 5.85
N GLU A 99 -4.83 15.58 4.55
CA GLU A 99 -5.41 14.74 3.52
C GLU A 99 -4.43 14.58 2.36
N ILE A 100 -4.20 13.33 1.96
CA ILE A 100 -3.51 12.93 0.73
C ILE A 100 -4.54 12.26 -0.16
N ASP A 101 -4.65 12.65 -1.43
CA ASP A 101 -5.53 11.96 -2.38
C ASP A 101 -4.89 10.71 -2.99
N TYR A 102 -5.67 9.93 -3.75
CA TYR A 102 -5.18 8.69 -4.31
C TYR A 102 -4.12 8.90 -5.39
N ASP A 103 -4.23 9.95 -6.20
CA ASP A 103 -3.29 10.22 -7.28
C ASP A 103 -1.92 10.63 -6.71
N GLU A 104 -1.89 11.47 -5.68
CA GLU A 104 -0.67 11.82 -4.94
C GLU A 104 0.00 10.58 -4.32
N PHE A 105 -0.79 9.71 -3.68
CA PHE A 105 -0.29 8.44 -3.15
C PHE A 105 0.29 7.57 -4.27
N ARG A 106 -0.46 7.41 -5.37
CA ARG A 106 -0.12 6.57 -6.50
C ARG A 106 1.19 7.02 -7.14
N GLU A 107 1.36 8.31 -7.42
CA GLU A 107 2.58 8.88 -7.97
C GLU A 107 3.81 8.59 -7.10
N ALA A 108 3.65 8.63 -5.78
CA ALA A 108 4.74 8.33 -4.86
C ALA A 108 4.98 6.81 -4.69
N ALA A 109 3.93 5.98 -4.81
CA ALA A 109 4.01 4.54 -4.65
C ALA A 109 4.65 3.82 -5.85
N TRP A 110 4.41 4.30 -7.07
CA TRP A 110 4.87 3.63 -8.30
C TRP A 110 6.38 3.42 -8.38
N PRO A 111 7.25 4.43 -8.14
CA PRO A 111 8.69 4.24 -8.19
C PRO A 111 9.20 3.19 -7.18
N LEU A 112 8.58 3.14 -6.00
CA LEU A 112 8.91 2.16 -4.95
C LEU A 112 8.55 0.74 -5.40
N ALA A 113 7.35 0.57 -5.97
CA ALA A 113 6.90 -0.71 -6.49
C ALA A 113 7.81 -1.19 -7.63
N THR A 114 8.12 -0.31 -8.59
CA THR A 114 9.03 -0.62 -9.69
C THR A 114 10.41 -1.05 -9.21
N ALA A 115 10.99 -0.32 -8.24
CA ALA A 115 12.29 -0.66 -7.68
C ALA A 115 12.24 -2.03 -6.98
N ARG A 116 11.19 -2.30 -6.19
CA ARG A 116 11.10 -3.55 -5.44
C ARG A 116 10.92 -4.76 -6.35
N LEU A 117 10.05 -4.66 -7.37
CA LEU A 117 9.79 -5.77 -8.30
C LEU A 117 11.02 -6.09 -9.16
N LYS A 118 11.78 -5.09 -9.59
CA LYS A 118 13.02 -5.29 -10.37
C LYS A 118 14.19 -5.89 -9.58
N LEU A 119 14.17 -5.79 -8.24
CA LEU A 119 15.19 -6.43 -7.39
C LEU A 119 14.97 -7.94 -7.27
N ASP A 120 13.82 -8.44 -7.70
CA ASP A 120 13.40 -9.84 -7.60
C ASP A 120 13.27 -10.54 -8.97
N ASP A 121 13.52 -9.82 -10.08
CA ASP A 121 13.64 -10.35 -11.46
C ASP A 121 15.10 -10.77 -11.77
#